data_AF-A0A3B9A0C9-F1
#
_entry.id   AF-A0A3B9A0C9-F1
#
_cell.length_a   1.000
_cell.length_b   1.000
_cell.length_c   1.000
_cell.angle_alpha   90.00
_cell.angle_beta   90.00
_cell.angle_gamma   90.00
#
_symmetry.space_group_name_H-M   'P 1'
#
loop_
_entity.id
_entity.type
_entity.pdbx_description
1 polymer ?
#
loop_
_entity_poly.entity_id
_entity_poly.type
_entity_poly.pdbx_seq_one_letter_code
_entity_poly.pdbx_strand_id
1 'polypeptide(L)' 'MLARLPKGVIALGLVSLCMDLSSEMIHSLLPLFLVTTLGAGALAVGFIEGVAEATAAIVKVFSGALSDWLGKR' A
#
# COMPACT_ATOMS: atom_id res chain seq x y z
N MET A 1 28.82 12.98 0.22
CA MET A 1 28.40 11.59 0.53
C MET A 1 27.51 10.95 -0.55
N LEU A 2 26.65 11.69 -1.28
CA LEU A 2 25.86 11.12 -2.39
C LEU A 2 26.66 10.72 -3.65
N ALA A 3 27.85 11.29 -3.86
CA ALA A 3 28.63 11.12 -5.08
C ALA A 3 29.30 9.73 -5.27
N ARG A 4 29.02 8.74 -4.41
CA ARG A 4 29.57 7.36 -4.50
C ARG A 4 28.50 6.26 -4.60
N LEU A 5 27.22 6.61 -4.66
CA LEU A 5 26.17 5.59 -4.84
C LEU A 5 26.10 5.16 -6.32
N PRO A 6 26.00 3.86 -6.61
CA PRO A 6 25.81 3.38 -7.98
C PRO A 6 24.57 4.02 -8.61
N LYS A 7 24.67 4.40 -9.89
CA LYS A 7 23.58 5.07 -10.62
C LYS A 7 22.25 4.29 -10.56
N GLY A 8 22.32 2.95 -10.52
CA GLY A 8 21.15 2.09 -10.36
C GLY A 8 20.43 2.26 -9.02
N VAL A 9 21.16 2.48 -7.92
CA VAL A 9 20.57 2.70 -6.60
C VAL A 9 19.83 4.03 -6.56
N ILE A 10 20.38 5.07 -7.17
CA ILE A 10 19.73 6.38 -7.26
C ILE A 10 18.47 6.28 -8.13
N ALA A 11 18.54 5.60 -9.27
CA ALA A 11 17.39 5.41 -10.16
C ALA A 11 16.27 4.61 -9.46
N LEU A 12 16.58 3.47 -8.84
CA LEU A 12 15.59 2.67 -8.11
C LEU A 12 15.05 3.41 -6.88
N GLY A 13 15.89 4.18 -6.17
CA GLY A 13 15.46 5.01 -5.06
C GLY A 13 14.44 6.08 -5.47
N LEU A 14 14.66 6.73 -6.62
CA LEU A 14 13.69 7.69 -7.17
C LEU A 14 12.40 7.00 -7.63
N VAL A 15 12.49 5.84 -8.27
CA VAL A 15 11.31 5.06 -8.67
C VAL A 15 10.49 4.64 -7.45
N SER A 16 11.14 4.13 -6.39
CA SER A 16 10.48 3.78 -5.13
C SER A 16 9.83 5.00 -4.50
N LEU A 17 10.55 6.13 -4.41
CA LEU A 17 10.01 7.37 -3.85
C LEU A 17 8.75 7.83 -4.60
N CYS A 18 8.79 7.83 -5.93
CA CYS A 18 7.63 8.19 -6.75
C CYS A 18 6.49 7.19 -6.59
N MET A 19 6.79 5.90 -6.46
CA MET A 19 5.79 4.85 -6.23
C MET A 19 5.09 5.08 -4.88
N ASP A 20 5.86 5.22 -3.80
CA ASP A 20 5.34 5.40 -2.44
C ASP A 20 4.50 6.68 -2.34
N LEU A 21 5.01 7.78 -2.89
CA LEU A 21 4.28 9.05 -2.95
C LEU A 21 2.93 8.89 -3.68
N SER A 22 2.94 8.23 -4.84
CA SER A 22 1.72 8.03 -5.64
C SER A 22 0.72 7.13 -4.91
N SER A 23 1.17 6.06 -4.28
CA SER A 23 0.29 5.14 -3.55
C SER A 23 -0.34 5.80 -2.33
N GLU A 24 0.42 6.57 -1.55
CA GLU A 24 -0.10 7.28 -0.37
C GLU A 24 -1.10 8.39 -0.75
N MET A 25 -0.85 9.10 -1.86
CA MET A 25 -1.79 10.09 -2.40
C MET A 25 -3.13 9.44 -2.78
N ILE A 26 -3.11 8.33 -3.53
CA ILE A 26 -4.35 7.66 -3.94
C ILE A 26 -5.08 7.09 -2.73
N HIS A 27 -4.37 6.47 -1.79
CA HIS A 27 -4.98 5.88 -0.60
C HIS A 27 -5.74 6.93 0.22
N SER A 28 -5.20 8.14 0.35
CA SER A 28 -5.85 9.25 1.04
C SER A 28 -7.01 9.87 0.25
N LEU A 29 -6.89 9.92 -1.08
CA LEU A 29 -7.87 10.58 -1.95
C LEU A 29 -9.08 9.71 -2.29
N LEU A 30 -8.93 8.38 -2.27
CA LEU A 30 -9.99 7.45 -2.67
C LEU A 30 -11.24 7.57 -1.78
N PRO A 31 -11.14 7.55 -0.43
CA PRO A 31 -12.31 7.75 0.44
C PRO A 31 -12.96 9.12 0.21
N LEU A 32 -12.14 10.17 0.05
CA LEU A 32 -12.61 11.53 -0.20
C LEU A 32 -13.40 11.59 -1.51
N PHE A 33 -12.90 10.98 -2.58
CA PHE A 33 -13.57 10.90 -3.87
C PHE A 33 -14.90 10.14 -3.78
N LEU A 34 -14.93 9.00 -3.09
CA LEU A 34 -16.16 8.23 -2.89
C LEU A 34 -17.25 9.04 -2.21
N VAL A 35 -16.91 9.79 -1.15
CA VAL A 35 -17.89 10.62 -0.42
C VAL A 35 -18.30 11.86 -1.22
N THR A 36 -17.33 12.58 -1.79
CA THR A 36 -17.59 13.92 -2.34
C THR A 36 -18.12 13.90 -3.77
N THR A 37 -17.69 12.94 -4.59
CA THR A 37 -18.03 12.91 -6.03
C THR A 37 -19.03 11.82 -6.38
N LEU A 38 -18.88 10.62 -5.79
CA LEU A 38 -19.84 9.53 -5.99
C LEU A 38 -21.03 9.60 -5.02
N GLY A 39 -20.96 10.43 -3.98
CA GLY A 39 -22.02 10.54 -2.98
C GLY A 39 -22.17 9.29 -2.10
N ALA A 40 -21.13 8.45 -2.01
CA ALA A 40 -21.14 7.30 -1.13
C ALA A 40 -21.23 7.76 0.33
N GLY A 41 -22.15 7.17 1.10
CA GLY A 41 -22.27 7.48 2.52
C GLY A 41 -21.05 7.01 3.32
N ALA A 42 -20.78 7.66 4.45
CA ALA A 42 -19.67 7.29 5.35
C ALA A 42 -19.72 5.81 5.80
N LEU A 43 -20.92 5.24 5.94
CA LEU A 43 -21.11 3.82 6.25
C LEU A 43 -20.60 2.89 5.13
N ALA A 44 -20.80 3.27 3.85
CA ALA A 44 -20.34 2.47 2.72
C ALA A 44 -18.81 2.50 2.62
N VAL A 45 -18.21 3.68 2.82
CA VAL A 45 -16.75 3.84 2.84
C VAL A 45 -16.13 3.05 3.99
N GLY A 46 -16.67 3.18 5.21
CA GLY A 46 -16.21 2.41 6.37
C GLY A 46 -16.35 0.90 6.18
N PHE A 47 -17.39 0.43 5.49
CA PHE A 47 -17.52 -0.98 5.13
C PHE A 47 -16.44 -1.43 4.14
N ILE A 48 -16.16 -0.64 3.11
CA ILE A 48 -15.11 -0.93 2.12
C ILE A 48 -13.74 -0.97 2.79
N GLU A 49 -13.39 0.04 3.60
CA GLU A 49 -12.14 0.09 4.35
C GLU A 49 -12.02 -1.09 5.32
N GLY A 50 -13.08 -1.43 6.05
CA GLY A 50 -13.09 -2.56 6.97
C GLY A 50 -12.88 -3.91 6.28
N VAL A 51 -13.51 -4.14 5.12
CA VAL A 51 -13.28 -5.36 4.32
C VAL A 51 -11.87 -5.39 3.74
N ALA A 52 -11.35 -4.26 3.28
CA ALA A 52 -9.99 -4.15 2.77
C ALA A 52 -8.96 -4.49 3.85
N GLU A 53 -9.12 -3.94 5.06
CA GLU A 53 -8.23 -4.20 6.19
C GLU A 53 -8.32 -5.64 6.70
N ALA A 54 -9.54 -6.19 6.79
CA ALA A 54 -9.75 -7.59 7.15
C ALA A 54 -9.08 -8.54 6.14
N THR A 55 -9.25 -8.28 4.85
CA THR A 55 -8.62 -9.08 3.79
C THR A 55 -7.09 -8.97 3.87
N ALA A 56 -6.56 -7.77 4.05
CA ALA A 56 -5.12 -7.55 4.19
C ALA A 56 -4.55 -8.28 5.42
N ALA A 57 -5.26 -8.25 6.55
CA ALA A 57 -4.87 -8.97 7.77
C ALA A 57 -4.85 -10.49 7.55
N ILE A 58 -5.92 -11.03 6.95
CA ILE A 58 -6.02 -12.45 6.59
C ILE A 58 -4.84 -12.85 5.70
N VAL A 59 -4.61 -12.11 4.60
CA VAL A 59 -3.52 -12.39 3.66
C VAL A 59 -2.16 -12.29 4.34
N LYS A 60 -1.94 -11.31 5.23
CA LYS A 60 -0.69 -11.20 6.01
C LYS A 60 -0.45 -12.42 6.90
N VAL A 61 -1.47 -12.92 7.60
CA VAL A 61 -1.36 -14.13 8.44
C VAL A 61 -0.98 -15.34 7.60
N PHE A 62 -1.67 -15.56 6.48
CA PHE A 62 -1.40 -16.71 5.61
C PHE A 62 -0.06 -16.58 4.86
N SER A 63 0.28 -15.39 4.38
CA SER A 63 1.56 -15.11 3.71
C SER A 63 2.74 -15.25 4.67
N GLY A 64 2.60 -14.78 5.92
CA GLY A 64 3.60 -14.98 6.97
C GLY A 64 3.80 -16.46 7.31
N ALA A 65 2.72 -17.20 7.54
CA ALA A 65 2.80 -18.64 7.80
C ALA A 65 3.38 -19.43 6.60
N LEU A 66 3.02 -19.04 5.36
CA LEU A 66 3.55 -19.63 4.14
C LEU A 66 5.03 -19.28 3.95
N SER A 67 5.41 -18.03 4.22
CA SER A 67 6.80 -17.55 4.16
C SER A 67 7.67 -18.24 5.21
N ASP A 68 7.17 -18.45 6.43
CA ASP A 68 7.89 -19.16 7.50
C ASP A 68 8.03 -20.66 7.18
N TRP A 69 7.04 -21.26 6.50
CA TRP A 69 7.10 -22.64 6.05
C TRP A 69 8.08 -22.85 4.88
N LEU A 70 8.14 -21.90 3.93
CA LEU A 70 9.15 -21.89 2.85
C LEU A 70 10.53 -21.42 3.34
N GLY A 71 10.58 -20.62 4.41
CA GLY A 71 11.76 -19.99 5.00
C GLY A 71 12.60 -20.89 5.90
N LYS A 72 12.46 -22.22 5.81
CA LYS A 72 13.50 -23.15 6.31
C LYS A 72 14.74 -23.06 5.39
N ARG A 73 15.50 -21.98 5.54
CA ARG A 73 16.97 -21.86 5.46
C ARG A 73 17.41 -20.46 5.86
#